data_AF-A0A845YKI2-F1
#
_entry.id   AF-A0A845YKI2-F1
#
_cell.length_a   1.000
_cell.length_b   1.000
_cell.length_c   1.000
_cell.angle_alpha   90.00
_cell.angle_beta   90.00
_cell.angle_gamma   90.00
#
_symmetry.space_group_name_H-M   'P 1'
#
loop_
_entity.id
_entity.type
_entity.pdbx_description
1 polymer ?
#
loop_
_entity_poly.entity_id
_entity_poly.type
_entity_poly.pdbx_seq_one_letter_code
_entity_poly.pdbx_strand_id
1 'polypeptide(L)'
;MSLLKYFQFFGTLAAVLSPALVTVASLPPQPPAQLESKREISLKFPDTSDRQAPSITGGGGSRGIGVASCIETGETPRTNAPKALVPTTDSSKTIADNPSLFVYVPKTTAKSAKFIVRDNNGKEIYHSEFVPPETSGIVKLTIPETVSLEVEQEYHWELVLMCNQTNYFAAENKYIDGFLLRTQLNSEQQKQLDCVRRAPDLQNLLQFPDRQNLFSCVRQTPELQNLLNNVRQSPEQQELLDRLKQSPEQAKLYVEALVYANAEIWHETIDNIAQLSDAHPKEWQELLDSVGLEDFSQEKLLDCCTAD
;
A
#
# COMPACT_ATOMS: atom_id res chain seq x y z
N MET A 1 -17.96 -100.30 1.35
CA MET A 1 -17.60 -101.23 2.42
C MET A 1 -16.09 -101.35 2.45
N SER A 2 -15.49 -101.16 3.64
CA SER A 2 -14.08 -101.40 3.99
C SER A 2 -12.99 -100.48 3.44
N LEU A 3 -12.39 -99.80 4.42
CA LEU A 3 -11.06 -99.21 4.51
C LEU A 3 -9.92 -100.07 3.93
N LEU A 4 -8.87 -99.41 3.43
CA LEU A 4 -7.50 -99.89 3.58
C LEU A 4 -6.55 -98.72 3.90
N LYS A 5 -5.62 -99.01 4.82
CA LYS A 5 -4.61 -98.13 5.43
C LYS A 5 -3.34 -98.01 4.56
N TYR A 6 -2.51 -97.05 4.96
CA TYR A 6 -1.04 -97.12 5.03
C TYR A 6 -0.23 -96.78 3.74
N PHE A 7 0.59 -95.72 3.78
CA PHE A 7 2.07 -95.80 3.85
C PHE A 7 2.69 -94.40 3.79
N GLN A 8 3.78 -94.22 4.55
CA GLN A 8 4.63 -93.04 4.56
C GLN A 8 5.57 -92.98 3.34
N PHE A 9 6.03 -91.76 3.04
CA PHE A 9 7.42 -91.33 2.79
C PHE A 9 7.68 -90.49 1.52
N PHE A 10 8.63 -89.56 1.70
CA PHE A 10 9.41 -88.76 0.75
C PHE A 10 8.85 -87.41 0.27
N GLY A 11 9.23 -86.37 1.02
CA GLY A 11 10.24 -85.40 0.55
C GLY A 11 9.78 -84.39 -0.48
N THR A 12 9.41 -83.19 -0.02
CA THR A 12 9.32 -82.02 -0.89
C THR A 12 10.27 -80.91 -0.43
N LEU A 13 11.13 -80.57 -1.38
CA LEU A 13 12.03 -79.44 -1.49
C LEU A 13 11.30 -78.13 -1.17
N ALA A 14 11.70 -77.41 -0.12
CA ALA A 14 11.24 -76.04 0.12
C ALA A 14 12.33 -75.06 -0.32
N ALA A 15 12.06 -74.34 -1.40
CA ALA A 15 12.88 -73.28 -1.94
C ALA A 15 12.99 -72.13 -0.92
N VAL A 16 14.22 -71.68 -0.66
CA VAL A 16 14.50 -70.52 0.18
C VAL A 16 14.16 -69.25 -0.61
N LEU A 17 12.94 -68.73 -0.44
CA LEU A 17 12.58 -67.39 -0.86
C LEU A 17 13.11 -66.40 0.18
N SER A 18 14.14 -65.63 -0.20
CA SER A 18 14.59 -64.47 0.56
C SER A 18 13.54 -63.36 0.49
N PRO A 19 12.98 -62.88 1.60
CA PRO A 19 12.25 -61.62 1.60
C PRO A 19 13.25 -60.46 1.63
N ALA A 20 13.25 -59.66 0.56
CA ALA A 20 13.85 -58.34 0.60
C ALA A 20 13.08 -57.47 1.61
N LEU A 21 13.75 -57.02 2.67
CA LEU A 21 13.23 -56.04 3.62
C LEU A 21 13.11 -54.69 2.91
N VAL A 22 11.90 -54.32 2.49
CA VAL A 22 11.58 -52.94 2.13
C VAL A 22 11.32 -52.18 3.42
N THR A 23 12.34 -51.51 3.95
CA THR A 23 12.18 -50.54 5.02
C THR A 23 11.62 -49.25 4.45
N VAL A 24 10.30 -49.04 4.59
CA VAL A 24 9.68 -47.73 4.35
C VAL A 24 10.07 -46.84 5.52
N ALA A 25 11.01 -45.91 5.30
CA ALA A 25 11.31 -44.86 6.26
C ALA A 25 10.07 -43.95 6.36
N SER A 26 9.34 -44.06 7.47
CA SER A 26 8.29 -43.09 7.81
C SER A 26 8.98 -41.84 8.36
N LEU A 27 8.92 -40.75 7.60
CA LEU A 27 9.22 -39.43 8.16
C LEU A 27 8.16 -39.13 9.23
N PRO A 28 8.54 -38.59 10.40
CA PRO A 28 7.56 -38.11 11.37
C PRO A 28 6.67 -37.06 10.71
N PRO A 29 5.35 -37.03 11.00
CA PRO A 29 4.47 -36.00 10.47
C PRO A 29 5.00 -34.64 10.90
N GLN A 30 5.43 -33.82 9.93
CA GLN A 30 5.74 -32.42 10.20
C GLN A 30 4.43 -31.74 10.63
N PRO A 31 4.41 -31.02 11.77
CA PRO A 31 3.29 -30.14 12.06
C PRO A 31 3.14 -29.17 10.86
N PRO A 32 1.92 -28.83 10.45
CA PRO A 32 1.74 -27.87 9.38
C PRO A 32 2.53 -26.61 9.74
N ALA A 33 3.32 -26.11 8.78
CA ALA A 33 4.01 -24.85 8.91
C ALA A 33 2.97 -23.75 9.15
N GLN A 34 2.71 -23.43 10.42
CA GLN A 34 2.02 -22.22 10.78
C GLN A 34 3.00 -21.08 10.58
N LEU A 35 3.00 -20.52 9.37
CA LEU A 35 3.31 -19.11 9.19
C LEU A 35 2.00 -18.37 8.94
N GLU A 36 1.05 -18.52 9.86
CA GLU A 36 0.05 -17.48 10.03
C GLU A 36 0.79 -16.28 10.63
N SER A 37 1.28 -15.42 9.74
CA SER A 37 1.54 -14.04 10.06
C SER A 37 0.27 -13.51 10.72
N LYS A 38 0.27 -13.41 12.04
CA LYS A 38 -0.69 -12.66 12.85
C LYS A 38 -0.63 -11.21 12.38
N ARG A 39 -1.33 -10.90 11.28
CA ARG A 39 -1.52 -9.54 10.78
C ARG A 39 -2.54 -8.89 11.69
N GLU A 40 -2.05 -8.31 12.78
CA GLU A 40 -2.74 -7.24 13.49
C GLU A 40 -3.05 -6.18 12.44
N ILE A 41 -4.34 -5.96 12.10
CA ILE A 41 -4.70 -4.93 11.12
C ILE A 41 -4.61 -3.55 11.78
N SER A 42 -3.36 -3.13 11.88
CA SER A 42 -2.92 -1.80 11.51
C SER A 42 -3.04 -1.66 9.98
N LEU A 43 -3.27 -0.46 9.44
CA LEU A 43 -3.30 -0.16 7.99
C LEU A 43 -1.93 -0.49 7.36
N LYS A 44 -1.63 -1.76 7.19
CA LYS A 44 -0.39 -2.23 6.57
C LYS A 44 -0.64 -2.39 5.09
N PHE A 45 -0.10 -1.47 4.30
CA PHE A 45 -0.05 -1.66 2.86
C PHE A 45 0.80 -2.92 2.58
N PRO A 46 0.36 -3.82 1.68
CA PRO A 46 1.12 -5.03 1.40
C PRO A 46 2.52 -4.68 0.94
N ASP A 47 3.52 -5.30 1.56
CA ASP A 47 4.89 -5.22 1.10
C ASP A 47 4.96 -5.91 -0.27
N THR A 48 5.14 -5.13 -1.33
CA THR A 48 5.27 -5.67 -2.69
C THR A 48 6.73 -6.04 -3.00
N SER A 49 7.65 -5.98 -2.03
CA SER A 49 9.07 -6.21 -2.24
C SER A 49 9.49 -7.63 -1.78
N ASP A 50 9.51 -8.57 -2.73
CA ASP A 50 10.37 -9.78 -2.60
C ASP A 50 11.87 -9.45 -2.74
N ARG A 51 12.19 -8.16 -2.94
CA ARG A 51 13.55 -7.66 -2.97
C ARG A 51 13.82 -6.96 -1.65
N GLN A 52 14.80 -7.49 -0.91
CA GLN A 52 15.50 -6.73 0.13
C GLN A 52 15.60 -5.29 -0.34
N ALA A 53 15.11 -4.34 0.48
CA ALA A 53 15.27 -2.91 0.30
C ALA A 53 16.63 -2.69 -0.37
N PRO A 54 16.68 -2.04 -1.55
CA PRO A 54 17.94 -1.96 -2.30
C PRO A 54 18.99 -1.55 -1.30
N SER A 55 20.02 -2.40 -1.13
CA SER A 55 21.21 -1.98 -0.38
C SER A 55 21.51 -0.62 -0.93
N ILE A 56 21.45 0.38 -0.05
CA ILE A 56 21.82 1.73 -0.36
C ILE A 56 23.25 1.58 -0.87
N THR A 57 23.41 1.47 -2.18
CA THR A 57 24.70 1.69 -2.78
C THR A 57 24.85 3.16 -2.51
N GLY A 58 25.63 3.47 -1.47
CA GLY A 58 26.10 4.80 -1.24
C GLY A 58 26.74 5.20 -2.55
N GLY A 59 25.98 5.93 -3.37
CA GLY A 59 26.46 6.53 -4.59
C GLY A 59 27.57 7.45 -4.14
N GLY A 60 28.81 6.97 -4.26
CA GLY A 60 30.05 7.69 -4.00
C GLY A 60 30.28 8.77 -5.04
N GLY A 61 29.26 9.60 -5.28
CA GLY A 61 29.30 10.79 -6.10
C GLY A 61 28.99 11.97 -5.21
N SER A 62 29.99 12.41 -4.43
CA SER A 62 29.97 13.75 -3.86
C SER A 62 29.98 14.74 -5.03
N ARG A 63 28.81 15.22 -5.45
CA ARG A 63 28.67 16.30 -6.44
C ARG A 63 27.79 17.39 -5.85
N GLY A 64 28.39 18.13 -4.91
CA GLY A 64 27.81 19.39 -4.45
C GLY A 64 28.22 19.83 -3.06
N ILE A 65 29.47 19.65 -2.64
CA ILE A 65 30.02 20.55 -1.63
C ILE A 65 30.06 21.94 -2.27
N GLY A 66 29.08 22.79 -1.98
CA GLY A 66 29.08 24.21 -2.34
C GLY A 66 28.15 24.68 -3.46
N VAL A 67 27.21 23.87 -3.98
CA VAL A 67 26.10 24.41 -4.79
C VAL A 67 25.03 24.96 -3.86
N ALA A 68 24.68 26.23 -4.04
CA ALA A 68 23.61 26.87 -3.29
C ALA A 68 22.30 26.11 -3.54
N SER A 69 21.85 25.37 -2.53
CA SER A 69 20.54 24.72 -2.55
C SER A 69 19.51 25.74 -2.12
N CYS A 70 18.33 25.70 -2.74
CA CYS A 70 17.18 26.43 -2.22
C CYS A 70 16.48 25.70 -1.07
N ILE A 71 16.95 24.51 -0.68
CA ILE A 71 16.42 23.77 0.48
C ILE A 71 17.08 24.27 1.77
N GLU A 72 16.26 24.67 2.72
CA GLU A 72 16.71 24.95 4.09
C GLU A 72 16.88 23.64 4.86
N THR A 73 17.91 23.57 5.71
CA THR A 73 18.18 22.38 6.52
C THR A 73 17.08 22.21 7.56
N GLY A 74 16.34 21.11 7.48
CA GLY A 74 15.33 20.68 8.44
C GLY A 74 15.94 20.00 9.67
N GLU A 75 15.05 19.50 10.54
CA GLU A 75 15.42 18.93 11.84
C GLU A 75 16.19 17.61 11.73
N THR A 76 15.89 16.82 10.70
CA THR A 76 16.56 15.54 10.44
C THR A 76 17.20 15.50 9.03
N PRO A 77 18.26 14.70 8.82
CA PRO A 77 18.85 14.53 7.49
C PRO A 77 17.86 14.05 6.43
N ARG A 78 16.83 13.30 6.83
CA ARG A 78 15.83 12.71 5.91
C ARG A 78 14.79 13.72 5.45
N THR A 79 14.57 14.76 6.23
CA THR A 79 13.69 15.90 5.90
C THR A 79 14.40 17.00 5.09
N ASN A 80 15.66 16.80 4.68
CA ASN A 80 16.47 17.79 3.94
C ASN A 80 16.37 17.68 2.42
N ALA A 81 15.42 16.90 1.91
CA ALA A 81 15.15 16.75 0.49
C ALA A 81 13.65 16.53 0.28
N PRO A 82 13.09 16.91 -0.89
CA PRO A 82 11.74 16.50 -1.25
C PRO A 82 11.63 14.97 -1.26
N LYS A 83 10.49 14.43 -0.84
CA LYS A 83 10.23 12.98 -0.78
C LYS A 83 8.83 12.64 -1.28
N ALA A 84 8.73 11.56 -2.03
CA ALA A 84 7.51 11.06 -2.62
C ALA A 84 6.90 10.13 -1.59
N LEU A 85 5.63 10.36 -1.24
CA LEU A 85 4.91 9.47 -0.34
C LEU A 85 4.32 8.35 -1.19
N VAL A 86 5.20 7.51 -1.72
CA VAL A 86 4.88 6.27 -2.43
C VAL A 86 5.63 5.11 -1.78
N PRO A 87 5.11 3.87 -1.84
CA PRO A 87 5.80 2.72 -1.30
C PRO A 87 7.06 2.42 -2.13
N THR A 88 7.95 1.59 -1.58
CA THR A 88 9.17 1.15 -2.27
C THR A 88 8.86 0.06 -3.31
N THR A 89 8.05 0.38 -4.31
CA THR A 89 7.69 -0.47 -5.44
C THR A 89 8.25 0.11 -6.75
N ASP A 90 8.28 -0.69 -7.82
CA ASP A 90 8.68 -0.18 -9.14
C ASP A 90 7.65 0.84 -9.67
N SER A 91 6.35 0.63 -9.40
CA SER A 91 5.24 1.54 -9.78
C SER A 91 4.10 1.51 -8.76
N SER A 92 3.63 2.68 -8.33
CA SER A 92 2.44 2.79 -7.48
C SER A 92 1.16 2.78 -8.33
N LYS A 93 0.08 2.17 -7.81
CA LYS A 93 -1.15 1.94 -8.59
C LYS A 93 -2.27 2.89 -8.21
N THR A 94 -3.09 3.24 -9.20
CA THR A 94 -4.31 4.06 -9.06
C THR A 94 -5.47 3.47 -9.86
N ILE A 95 -6.71 3.68 -9.40
CA ILE A 95 -7.93 3.39 -10.14
C ILE A 95 -8.65 4.66 -10.64
N ALA A 96 -8.18 5.85 -10.28
CA ALA A 96 -8.70 7.13 -10.73
C ALA A 96 -8.07 7.54 -12.06
N ASP A 97 -8.88 8.13 -12.95
CA ASP A 97 -8.43 8.66 -14.24
C ASP A 97 -7.56 9.91 -14.07
N ASN A 98 -7.69 10.61 -12.95
CA ASN A 98 -7.02 11.86 -12.64
C ASN A 98 -6.62 11.87 -11.13
N PRO A 99 -5.66 11.02 -10.73
CA PRO A 99 -5.35 10.78 -9.33
C PRO A 99 -4.66 11.95 -8.66
N SER A 100 -4.58 11.87 -7.34
CA SER A 100 -3.74 12.73 -6.53
C SER A 100 -2.51 11.99 -6.00
N LEU A 101 -1.40 12.72 -5.90
CA LEU A 101 -0.12 12.23 -5.40
C LEU A 101 0.28 13.05 -4.18
N PHE A 102 0.92 12.42 -3.21
CA PHE A 102 1.38 13.08 -2.00
C PHE A 102 2.90 13.15 -2.00
N VAL A 103 3.44 14.34 -1.71
CA VAL A 103 4.88 14.57 -1.63
C VAL A 103 5.20 15.45 -0.43
N TYR A 104 6.28 15.13 0.28
CA TYR A 104 6.86 16.01 1.28
C TYR A 104 7.73 17.06 0.59
N VAL A 105 7.44 18.32 0.88
CA VAL A 105 8.21 19.48 0.45
C VAL A 105 8.93 20.03 1.68
N PRO A 106 10.28 20.01 1.70
CA PRO A 106 11.04 20.65 2.76
C PRO A 106 10.90 22.17 2.66
N LYS A 107 11.24 22.85 3.76
CA LYS A 107 11.31 24.32 3.76
C LYS A 107 12.27 24.77 2.66
N THR A 108 11.80 25.67 1.80
CA THR A 108 12.52 26.04 0.57
C THR A 108 12.38 27.52 0.26
N THR A 109 13.43 28.09 -0.35
CA THR A 109 13.42 29.44 -0.91
C THR A 109 13.08 29.46 -2.40
N ALA A 110 12.79 28.30 -3.00
CA ALA A 110 12.36 28.20 -4.40
C ALA A 110 11.13 29.07 -4.64
N LYS A 111 11.10 29.77 -5.79
CA LYS A 111 9.97 30.62 -6.17
C LYS A 111 8.99 29.93 -7.12
N SER A 112 9.36 28.75 -7.61
CA SER A 112 8.57 27.97 -8.55
C SER A 112 8.84 26.49 -8.30
N ALA A 113 7.81 25.69 -8.46
CA ALA A 113 7.86 24.24 -8.55
C ALA A 113 7.09 23.81 -9.80
N LYS A 114 7.60 22.81 -10.51
CA LYS A 114 6.98 22.25 -11.72
C LYS A 114 6.58 20.82 -11.49
N PHE A 115 5.29 20.51 -11.69
CA PHE A 115 4.78 19.15 -11.65
C PHE A 115 4.44 18.71 -13.07
N ILE A 116 5.00 17.58 -13.51
CA ILE A 116 4.96 17.10 -14.89
C ILE A 116 4.52 15.63 -14.88
N VAL A 117 3.68 15.24 -15.83
CA VAL A 117 3.30 13.85 -16.07
C VAL A 117 3.54 13.49 -17.53
N ARG A 118 4.23 12.37 -17.75
CA ARG A 118 4.55 11.81 -19.07
C ARG A 118 3.95 10.43 -19.24
N ASP A 119 3.53 10.11 -20.45
CA ASP A 119 3.13 8.75 -20.82
C ASP A 119 4.34 7.82 -21.01
N ASN A 120 4.07 6.54 -21.27
CA ASN A 120 5.09 5.52 -21.55
C ASN A 120 6.01 5.80 -22.75
N ASN A 121 5.65 6.74 -23.63
CA ASN A 121 6.49 7.16 -24.75
C ASN A 121 7.35 8.39 -24.39
N GLY A 122 7.26 8.87 -23.15
CA GLY A 122 7.91 10.10 -22.69
C GLY A 122 7.21 11.39 -23.13
N LYS A 123 6.03 11.30 -23.75
CA LYS A 123 5.25 12.47 -24.15
C LYS A 123 4.65 13.10 -22.91
N GLU A 124 4.90 14.39 -22.74
CA GLU A 124 4.25 15.19 -21.70
C GLU A 124 2.75 15.30 -21.98
N ILE A 125 1.95 14.79 -21.04
CA ILE A 125 0.49 14.85 -21.12
C ILE A 125 -0.09 15.90 -20.16
N TYR A 126 0.69 16.32 -19.17
CA TYR A 126 0.33 17.34 -18.21
C TYR A 126 1.56 18.04 -17.66
N HIS A 127 1.44 19.33 -17.42
CA HIS A 127 2.33 20.06 -16.52
C HIS A 127 1.56 21.14 -15.77
N SER A 128 2.07 21.50 -14.61
CA SER A 128 1.65 22.69 -13.86
C SER A 128 2.85 23.34 -13.20
N GLU A 129 2.74 24.64 -12.94
CA GLU A 129 3.72 25.42 -12.21
C GLU A 129 3.03 26.13 -11.06
N PHE A 130 3.63 26.08 -9.87
CA PHE A 130 3.07 26.69 -8.67
C PHE A 130 4.17 27.20 -7.74
N VAL A 131 3.81 28.08 -6.80
CA VAL A 131 4.73 28.52 -5.76
C VAL A 131 4.71 27.50 -4.62
N PRO A 132 5.87 26.89 -4.25
CA PRO A 132 5.91 25.92 -3.15
C PRO A 132 5.59 26.60 -1.80
N PRO A 133 5.09 25.84 -0.81
CA PRO A 133 4.78 26.38 0.50
C PRO A 133 6.02 26.94 1.21
N GLU A 134 5.84 28.02 1.98
CA GLU A 134 6.93 28.64 2.77
C GLU A 134 7.35 27.78 3.98
N THR A 135 6.47 26.88 4.43
CA THR A 135 6.72 25.93 5.51
C THR A 135 6.96 24.54 4.95
N SER A 136 7.75 23.72 5.64
CA SER A 136 7.83 22.29 5.32
C SER A 136 6.49 21.59 5.58
N GLY A 137 6.20 20.57 4.78
CA GLY A 137 5.02 19.73 4.97
C GLY A 137 4.70 18.87 3.75
N ILE A 138 3.66 18.08 3.88
CA ILE A 138 3.13 17.20 2.84
C ILE A 138 2.12 17.96 2.01
N VAL A 139 2.26 17.88 0.70
CA VAL A 139 1.38 18.54 -0.27
C VAL A 139 0.70 17.50 -1.16
N LYS A 140 -0.55 17.78 -1.52
CA LYS A 140 -1.35 16.98 -2.44
C LYS A 140 -1.27 17.59 -3.85
N LEU A 141 -0.74 16.85 -4.80
CA LEU A 141 -0.66 17.21 -6.21
C LEU A 141 -1.74 16.46 -6.98
N THR A 142 -2.68 17.18 -7.58
CA THR A 142 -3.81 16.57 -8.31
C THR A 142 -3.60 16.71 -9.81
N ILE A 143 -3.77 15.61 -10.54
CA ILE A 143 -3.92 15.63 -11.99
C ILE A 143 -5.34 16.13 -12.30
N PRO A 144 -5.53 17.18 -13.12
CA PRO A 144 -6.85 17.78 -13.34
C PRO A 144 -7.74 16.88 -14.21
N GLU A 145 -9.06 17.07 -14.14
CA GLU A 145 -10.05 16.33 -14.94
C GLU A 145 -9.90 16.52 -16.46
N THR A 146 -9.14 17.54 -16.90
CA THR A 146 -8.80 17.75 -18.31
C THR A 146 -7.84 16.69 -18.86
N VAL A 147 -7.22 15.89 -17.98
CA VAL A 147 -6.30 14.82 -18.30
C VAL A 147 -6.89 13.52 -17.76
N SER A 148 -7.09 12.54 -18.65
CA SER A 148 -7.62 11.23 -18.31
C SER A 148 -6.55 10.18 -18.60
N LEU A 149 -6.05 9.53 -17.55
CA LEU A 149 -5.12 8.41 -17.65
C LEU A 149 -5.85 7.17 -18.18
N GLU A 150 -5.17 6.44 -19.07
CA GLU A 150 -5.69 5.24 -19.70
C GLU A 150 -5.38 4.00 -18.86
N VAL A 151 -6.33 3.07 -18.79
CA VAL A 151 -6.21 1.83 -18.03
C VAL A 151 -5.14 0.92 -18.61
N GLU A 152 -4.41 0.23 -17.72
CA GLU A 152 -3.24 -0.60 -18.00
C GLU A 152 -2.09 0.17 -18.68
N GLN A 153 -1.99 1.48 -18.42
CA GLN A 153 -0.85 2.30 -18.80
C GLN A 153 -0.10 2.82 -17.59
N GLU A 154 1.22 2.89 -17.78
CA GLU A 154 2.14 3.47 -16.82
C GLU A 154 2.48 4.90 -17.26
N TYR A 155 2.76 5.72 -16.27
CA TYR A 155 3.08 7.13 -16.40
C TYR A 155 4.27 7.44 -15.52
N HIS A 156 5.16 8.32 -16.00
CA HIS A 156 6.25 8.86 -15.21
C HIS A 156 5.88 10.28 -14.79
N TRP A 157 5.87 10.52 -13.49
CA TRP A 157 5.58 11.84 -12.94
C TRP A 157 6.82 12.41 -12.27
N GLU A 158 6.95 13.73 -12.31
CA GLU A 158 8.11 14.46 -11.78
C GLU A 158 7.64 15.75 -11.11
N LEU A 159 8.17 16.05 -9.92
CA LEU A 159 8.12 17.36 -9.29
C LEU A 159 9.53 17.94 -9.20
N VAL A 160 9.68 19.18 -9.67
CA VAL A 160 10.94 19.92 -9.62
C VAL A 160 10.79 21.18 -8.80
N LEU A 161 11.56 21.31 -7.72
CA LEU A 161 11.75 22.57 -7.01
C LEU A 161 12.83 23.39 -7.74
N MET A 162 12.41 24.51 -8.35
CA MET A 162 13.27 25.38 -9.16
C MET A 162 14.11 26.29 -8.26
N CYS A 163 15.29 25.81 -7.85
CA CYS A 163 16.29 26.65 -7.17
C CYS A 163 16.88 27.69 -8.14
N ASN A 164 17.06 27.31 -9.40
CA ASN A 164 17.41 28.21 -10.48
C ASN A 164 16.17 28.56 -11.31
N GLN A 165 15.75 29.83 -11.27
CA GLN A 165 14.52 30.29 -11.95
C GLN A 165 14.58 30.23 -13.48
N THR A 166 15.78 30.16 -14.07
CA THR A 166 15.98 30.30 -15.52
C THR A 166 16.39 29.00 -16.20
N ASN A 167 16.94 28.04 -15.46
CA ASN A 167 17.46 26.80 -16.01
C ASN A 167 16.84 25.60 -15.31
N TYR A 168 15.93 24.93 -16.04
CA TYR A 168 15.26 23.70 -15.58
C TYR A 168 16.25 22.57 -15.28
N PHE A 169 17.39 22.50 -15.97
CA PHE A 169 18.40 21.44 -15.82
C PHE A 169 19.56 21.84 -14.89
N ALA A 170 19.38 22.89 -14.09
CA ALA A 170 20.41 23.32 -13.16
C ALA A 170 20.62 22.25 -12.06
N ALA A 171 21.88 21.92 -11.78
CA ALA A 171 22.24 20.95 -10.72
C ALA A 171 21.79 21.39 -9.31
N GLU A 172 21.44 22.66 -9.14
CA GLU A 172 20.89 23.22 -7.91
C GLU A 172 19.44 22.76 -7.67
N ASN A 173 18.65 22.59 -8.74
CA ASN A 173 17.25 22.18 -8.67
C ASN A 173 17.12 20.83 -7.96
N LYS A 174 15.98 20.63 -7.29
CA LYS A 174 15.68 19.37 -6.60
C LYS A 174 14.54 18.68 -7.29
N TYR A 175 14.76 17.41 -7.56
CA TYR A 175 13.87 16.58 -8.34
C TYR A 175 13.34 15.49 -7.45
N ILE A 176 12.09 15.14 -7.72
CA ILE A 176 11.52 13.92 -7.26
C ILE A 176 10.56 13.37 -8.28
N ASP A 177 10.58 12.06 -8.44
CA ASP A 177 9.82 11.39 -9.47
C ASP A 177 9.33 10.02 -8.99
N GLY A 178 8.46 9.43 -9.80
CA GLY A 178 7.97 8.08 -9.60
C GLY A 178 7.19 7.58 -10.80
N PHE A 179 6.87 6.29 -10.76
CA PHE A 179 6.02 5.65 -11.75
C PHE A 179 4.62 5.42 -11.17
N LEU A 180 3.62 5.62 -12.02
CA LEU A 180 2.21 5.53 -11.71
C LEU A 180 1.53 4.61 -12.73
N LEU A 181 0.97 3.50 -12.27
CA LEU A 181 0.20 2.57 -13.10
C LEU A 181 -1.30 2.79 -12.89
N ARG A 182 -2.01 3.17 -13.94
CA ARG A 182 -3.48 3.21 -13.95
C ARG A 182 -4.01 1.81 -14.18
N THR A 183 -4.73 1.24 -13.22
CA THR A 183 -5.28 -0.14 -13.29
C THR A 183 -6.75 -0.19 -12.85
N GLN A 184 -7.42 -1.32 -13.01
CA GLN A 184 -8.80 -1.51 -12.57
C GLN A 184 -8.91 -2.45 -11.38
N LEU A 185 -9.95 -2.24 -10.57
CA LEU A 185 -10.38 -3.25 -9.61
C LEU A 185 -10.94 -4.47 -10.33
N ASN A 186 -10.62 -5.66 -9.83
CA ASN A 186 -11.29 -6.87 -10.29
C ASN A 186 -12.76 -6.88 -9.83
N SER A 187 -13.56 -7.80 -10.38
CA SER A 187 -15.00 -7.85 -10.10
C SER A 187 -15.34 -8.05 -8.63
N GLU A 188 -14.46 -8.65 -7.82
CA GLU A 188 -14.70 -8.85 -6.40
C GLU A 188 -14.40 -7.58 -5.61
N GLN A 189 -13.23 -6.97 -5.84
CA GLN A 189 -12.85 -5.67 -5.26
C GLN A 189 -13.86 -4.58 -5.61
N GLN A 190 -14.36 -4.56 -6.85
CA GLN A 190 -15.39 -3.60 -7.25
C GLN A 190 -16.70 -3.81 -6.48
N LYS A 191 -17.14 -5.05 -6.27
CA LYS A 191 -18.33 -5.32 -5.43
C LYS A 191 -18.12 -4.86 -3.99
N GLN A 192 -16.92 -5.08 -3.45
CA GLN A 192 -16.54 -4.62 -2.11
C GLN A 192 -16.61 -3.10 -1.99
N LEU A 193 -16.09 -2.37 -2.98
CA LEU A 193 -16.14 -0.92 -3.01
C LEU A 193 -17.56 -0.40 -3.21
N ASP A 194 -18.31 -0.96 -4.16
CA ASP A 194 -19.70 -0.60 -4.44
C ASP A 194 -20.60 -0.84 -3.23
N CYS A 195 -20.31 -1.88 -2.45
CA CYS A 195 -20.97 -2.20 -1.20
C CYS A 195 -20.80 -1.08 -0.17
N VAL A 196 -19.56 -0.62 0.03
CA VAL A 196 -19.22 0.47 0.96
C VAL A 196 -19.84 1.79 0.50
N ARG A 197 -19.79 2.07 -0.81
CA ARG A 197 -20.32 3.32 -1.41
C ARG A 197 -21.83 3.42 -1.44
N ARG A 198 -22.54 2.30 -1.66
CA ARG A 198 -24.02 2.25 -1.76
C ARG A 198 -24.71 2.14 -0.40
N ALA A 199 -23.97 2.01 0.70
CA ALA A 199 -24.56 2.04 2.03
C ALA A 199 -25.29 3.39 2.23
N PRO A 200 -26.62 3.40 2.38
CA PRO A 200 -27.39 4.65 2.44
C PRO A 200 -27.09 5.39 3.74
N ASP A 201 -26.74 6.68 3.62
CA ASP A 201 -26.47 7.66 4.68
C ASP A 201 -25.84 7.10 5.95
N LEU A 202 -24.52 7.11 5.92
CA LEU A 202 -23.64 7.14 7.07
C LEU A 202 -24.20 8.06 8.19
N GLN A 203 -24.79 9.23 7.89
CA GLN A 203 -25.44 10.10 8.89
C GLN A 203 -26.50 9.45 9.79
N ASN A 204 -27.09 8.31 9.39
CA ASN A 204 -28.07 7.56 10.18
C ASN A 204 -27.50 6.31 10.87
N LEU A 205 -26.18 6.09 10.89
CA LEU A 205 -25.55 4.98 11.65
C LEU A 205 -25.84 5.02 13.16
N LEU A 206 -26.13 6.20 13.71
CA LEU A 206 -26.56 6.38 15.10
C LEU A 206 -28.08 6.23 15.30
N GLN A 207 -28.88 6.24 14.22
CA GLN A 207 -30.34 6.15 14.25
C GLN A 207 -30.90 4.76 13.90
N PHE A 208 -30.10 3.86 13.32
CA PHE A 208 -30.51 2.47 13.12
C PHE A 208 -30.37 1.68 14.43
N PRO A 209 -31.46 1.12 14.99
CA PRO A 209 -31.38 0.24 16.16
C PRO A 209 -30.60 -1.06 15.86
N ASP A 210 -30.43 -1.37 14.57
CA ASP A 210 -29.81 -2.60 14.12
C ASP A 210 -28.58 -2.29 13.25
N ARG A 211 -27.40 -2.40 13.87
CA ARG A 211 -26.07 -2.35 13.22
C ARG A 211 -25.91 -3.41 12.13
N GLN A 212 -26.92 -4.22 11.86
CA GLN A 212 -26.87 -5.28 10.90
C GLN A 212 -26.76 -4.84 9.43
N ASN A 213 -27.08 -3.61 9.03
CA ASN A 213 -27.11 -3.25 7.60
C ASN A 213 -25.82 -2.62 7.02
N LEU A 214 -25.08 -1.78 7.74
CA LEU A 214 -23.70 -1.39 7.30
C LEU A 214 -22.83 -2.64 7.18
N PHE A 215 -23.01 -3.53 8.15
CA PHE A 215 -22.37 -4.81 8.20
C PHE A 215 -23.18 -5.90 7.48
N SER A 216 -24.27 -5.63 6.75
CA SER A 216 -25.02 -6.74 6.10
C SER A 216 -24.26 -7.18 4.88
N CYS A 217 -23.89 -6.24 4.02
CA CYS A 217 -23.05 -6.52 2.87
C CYS A 217 -21.64 -6.94 3.33
N VAL A 218 -21.02 -6.25 4.30
CA VAL A 218 -19.72 -6.69 4.85
C VAL A 218 -19.78 -8.08 5.51
N ARG A 219 -20.89 -8.47 6.19
CA ARG A 219 -21.09 -9.85 6.68
C ARG A 219 -21.47 -10.84 5.58
N GLN A 220 -22.00 -10.38 4.46
CA GLN A 220 -22.33 -11.19 3.29
C GLN A 220 -21.15 -11.33 2.33
N THR A 221 -20.07 -10.58 2.54
CA THR A 221 -18.79 -10.67 1.83
C THR A 221 -17.75 -11.27 2.77
N PRO A 222 -17.54 -12.60 2.75
CA PRO A 222 -16.62 -13.28 3.66
C PRO A 222 -15.21 -12.67 3.70
N GLU A 223 -14.73 -12.13 2.58
CA GLU A 223 -13.43 -11.50 2.43
C GLU A 223 -13.34 -10.20 3.23
N LEU A 224 -14.35 -9.33 3.14
CA LEU A 224 -14.43 -8.10 3.93
C LEU A 224 -14.64 -8.42 5.41
N GLN A 225 -15.40 -9.48 5.72
CA GLN A 225 -15.58 -9.92 7.09
C GLN A 225 -14.28 -10.45 7.70
N ASN A 226 -13.48 -11.21 6.95
CA ASN A 226 -12.16 -11.66 7.36
C ASN A 226 -11.21 -10.46 7.53
N LEU A 227 -11.24 -9.52 6.60
CA LEU A 227 -10.48 -8.28 6.69
C LEU A 227 -10.87 -7.50 7.96
N LEU A 228 -12.16 -7.30 8.26
CA LEU A 228 -12.57 -6.64 9.52
C LEU A 228 -12.32 -7.46 10.79
N ASN A 229 -12.39 -8.79 10.74
CA ASN A 229 -12.18 -9.65 11.90
C ASN A 229 -10.70 -9.66 12.33
N ASN A 230 -9.79 -9.51 11.37
CA ASN A 230 -8.36 -9.36 11.61
C ASN A 230 -8.00 -7.97 12.20
N VAL A 231 -8.91 -6.98 12.11
CA VAL A 231 -8.83 -5.66 12.80
C VAL A 231 -9.19 -5.78 14.28
N ARG A 232 -9.81 -6.87 14.75
CA ARG A 232 -10.48 -6.86 16.06
C ARG A 232 -9.61 -7.29 17.26
N GLN A 233 -8.30 -7.39 17.12
CA GLN A 233 -7.49 -8.16 18.08
C GLN A 233 -6.65 -7.34 19.08
N SER A 234 -6.55 -6.01 18.94
CA SER A 234 -5.85 -5.15 19.91
C SER A 234 -6.77 -4.11 20.59
N PRO A 235 -6.46 -3.70 21.84
CA PRO A 235 -7.16 -2.61 22.51
C PRO A 235 -7.15 -1.29 21.73
N GLU A 236 -6.07 -0.99 20.99
CA GLU A 236 -5.92 0.20 20.15
C GLU A 236 -6.88 0.16 18.95
N GLN A 237 -7.09 -1.02 18.37
CA GLN A 237 -8.03 -1.21 17.28
C GLN A 237 -9.50 -1.10 17.73
N GLN A 238 -9.81 -1.54 18.95
CA GLN A 238 -11.14 -1.35 19.52
C GLN A 238 -11.44 0.14 19.74
N GLU A 239 -10.45 0.90 20.19
CA GLU A 239 -10.53 2.35 20.31
C GLU A 239 -10.77 3.02 18.94
N LEU A 240 -10.03 2.60 17.90
CA LEU A 240 -10.25 3.07 16.53
C LEU A 240 -11.69 2.79 16.04
N LEU A 241 -12.17 1.56 16.22
CA LEU A 241 -13.55 1.21 15.88
C LEU A 241 -14.57 2.05 16.64
N ASP A 242 -14.30 2.43 17.89
CA ASP A 242 -15.17 3.28 18.67
C ASP A 242 -15.12 4.76 18.25
N ARG A 243 -13.98 5.25 17.74
CA ARG A 243 -13.86 6.58 17.10
C ARG A 243 -14.57 6.63 15.75
N LEU A 244 -14.34 5.65 14.87
CA LEU A 244 -14.98 5.59 13.55
C LEU A 244 -16.51 5.47 13.65
N LYS A 245 -17.05 4.84 14.70
CA LYS A 245 -18.50 4.82 14.96
C LYS A 245 -19.11 6.20 15.20
N GLN A 246 -18.31 7.18 15.61
CA GLN A 246 -18.79 8.54 15.93
C GLN A 246 -18.90 9.41 14.68
N SER A 247 -18.13 9.13 13.63
CA SER A 247 -18.21 9.82 12.34
C SER A 247 -18.36 8.82 11.21
N PRO A 248 -19.60 8.66 10.74
CA PRO A 248 -19.91 7.77 9.65
C PRO A 248 -19.11 8.05 8.35
N GLU A 249 -18.88 9.32 8.01
CA GLU A 249 -18.04 9.71 6.87
C GLU A 249 -16.60 9.20 7.02
N GLN A 250 -16.02 9.33 8.21
CA GLN A 250 -14.68 8.83 8.51
C GLN A 250 -14.61 7.30 8.43
N ALA A 251 -15.64 6.61 8.92
CA ALA A 251 -15.73 5.15 8.80
C ALA A 251 -15.72 4.69 7.33
N LYS A 252 -16.37 5.43 6.42
CA LYS A 252 -16.34 5.12 5.00
C LYS A 252 -14.96 5.29 4.40
N LEU A 253 -14.32 6.44 4.61
CA LEU A 253 -12.96 6.68 4.12
C LEU A 253 -12.00 5.58 4.58
N TYR A 254 -12.07 5.21 5.86
CA TYR A 254 -11.23 4.16 6.43
C TYR A 254 -11.49 2.79 5.79
N VAL A 255 -12.76 2.39 5.64
CA VAL A 255 -13.10 1.08 5.03
C VAL A 255 -12.77 1.05 3.54
N GLU A 256 -12.99 2.13 2.81
CA GLU A 256 -12.55 2.23 1.41
C GLU A 256 -11.03 2.11 1.30
N ALA A 257 -10.27 2.78 2.17
CA ALA A 257 -8.81 2.66 2.21
C ALA A 257 -8.35 1.21 2.44
N LEU A 258 -9.04 0.44 3.29
CA LEU A 258 -8.75 -0.99 3.47
C LEU A 258 -9.00 -1.82 2.20
N VAL A 259 -10.08 -1.53 1.46
CA VAL A 259 -10.36 -2.20 0.18
C VAL A 259 -9.25 -1.89 -0.83
N TYR A 260 -8.85 -0.62 -0.93
CA TYR A 260 -7.77 -0.18 -1.81
C TYR A 260 -6.42 -0.77 -1.43
N ALA A 261 -6.05 -0.76 -0.16
CA ALA A 261 -4.79 -1.32 0.32
C ALA A 261 -4.70 -2.82 0.01
N ASN A 262 -5.77 -3.58 0.25
CA ASN A 262 -5.83 -5.00 -0.08
C ASN A 262 -5.80 -5.27 -1.60
N ALA A 263 -6.17 -4.28 -2.41
CA ALA A 263 -6.05 -4.31 -3.86
C ALA A 263 -4.72 -3.76 -4.39
N GLU A 264 -3.77 -3.42 -3.50
CA GLU A 264 -2.48 -2.77 -3.84
C GLU A 264 -2.66 -1.41 -4.54
N ILE A 265 -3.79 -0.74 -4.31
CA ILE A 265 -4.11 0.57 -4.89
C ILE A 265 -3.65 1.66 -3.92
N TRP A 266 -2.47 2.22 -4.15
CA TRP A 266 -1.82 3.14 -3.20
C TRP A 266 -2.49 4.52 -3.17
N HIS A 267 -2.74 5.12 -4.32
CA HIS A 267 -3.12 6.55 -4.40
C HIS A 267 -4.46 6.85 -3.73
N GLU A 268 -5.44 5.97 -3.87
CA GLU A 268 -6.72 6.06 -3.18
C GLU A 268 -6.60 5.69 -1.69
N THR A 269 -5.70 4.76 -1.34
CA THR A 269 -5.45 4.42 0.07
C THR A 269 -4.91 5.63 0.83
N ILE A 270 -3.80 6.22 0.36
CA ILE A 270 -3.18 7.35 1.04
C ILE A 270 -4.08 8.58 1.02
N ASP A 271 -4.84 8.81 -0.06
CA ASP A 271 -5.77 9.95 -0.14
C ASP A 271 -6.90 9.85 0.89
N ASN A 272 -7.47 8.66 1.06
CA ASN A 272 -8.51 8.44 2.05
C ASN A 272 -7.98 8.55 3.48
N ILE A 273 -6.78 8.04 3.78
CA ILE A 273 -6.20 8.14 5.13
C ILE A 273 -5.69 9.56 5.42
N ALA A 274 -5.17 10.29 4.43
CA ALA A 274 -4.79 11.70 4.58
C ALA A 274 -5.97 12.57 5.04
N GLN A 275 -7.17 12.33 4.48
CA GLN A 275 -8.40 13.01 4.90
C GLN A 275 -8.81 12.72 6.35
N LEU A 276 -8.29 11.63 6.94
CA LEU A 276 -8.56 11.24 8.33
C LEU A 276 -7.48 11.72 9.30
N SER A 277 -6.33 12.17 8.81
CA SER A 277 -5.11 12.42 9.60
C SER A 277 -5.31 13.28 10.86
N ASP A 278 -6.13 14.34 10.79
CA ASP A 278 -6.41 15.20 11.94
C ASP A 278 -7.16 14.49 13.07
N ALA A 279 -8.15 13.65 12.73
CA ALA A 279 -8.97 12.90 13.68
C ALA A 279 -8.34 11.55 14.07
N HIS A 280 -7.50 11.03 13.20
CA HIS A 280 -6.94 9.68 13.22
C HIS A 280 -5.43 9.68 12.91
N PRO A 281 -4.60 10.42 13.69
CA PRO A 281 -3.19 10.59 13.39
C PRO A 281 -2.38 9.29 13.50
N LYS A 282 -2.85 8.34 14.34
CA LYS A 282 -2.24 7.01 14.47
C LYS A 282 -2.38 6.22 13.17
N GLU A 283 -3.55 6.27 12.55
CA GLU A 283 -3.84 5.55 11.30
C GLU A 283 -3.02 6.11 10.12
N TRP A 284 -2.82 7.43 10.09
CA TRP A 284 -1.89 8.09 9.16
C TRP A 284 -0.44 7.61 9.36
N GLN A 285 0.03 7.62 10.59
CA GLN A 285 1.37 7.16 10.93
C GLN A 285 1.58 5.69 10.56
N GLU A 286 0.65 4.82 10.95
CA GLU A 286 0.71 3.38 10.66
C GLU A 286 0.82 3.08 9.16
N LEU A 287 0.06 3.80 8.32
CA LEU A 287 0.13 3.65 6.87
C LEU A 287 1.53 3.99 6.35
N LEU A 288 2.10 5.13 6.76
CA LEU A 288 3.42 5.58 6.31
C LEU A 288 4.53 4.67 6.84
N ASP A 289 4.47 4.27 8.11
CA ASP A 289 5.41 3.32 8.72
C ASP A 289 5.41 1.99 7.95
N SER A 290 4.24 1.54 7.48
CA SER A 290 4.13 0.27 6.74
C SER A 290 4.89 0.23 5.41
N VAL A 291 5.27 1.40 4.88
CA VAL A 291 5.96 1.54 3.59
C VAL A 291 7.32 2.25 3.71
N GLY A 292 7.86 2.37 4.94
CA GLY A 292 9.17 2.97 5.19
C GLY A 292 9.20 4.50 5.06
N LEU A 293 8.08 5.15 5.36
CA LEU A 293 7.91 6.61 5.34
C LEU A 293 7.69 7.19 6.76
N GLU A 294 8.15 6.48 7.80
CA GLU A 294 7.93 6.84 9.21
C GLU A 294 8.41 8.25 9.57
N ASP A 295 9.49 8.71 8.93
CA ASP A 295 10.08 10.03 9.13
C ASP A 295 9.15 11.19 8.72
N PHE A 296 8.12 10.92 7.92
CA PHE A 296 7.17 11.91 7.41
C PHE A 296 5.80 11.85 8.10
N SER A 297 5.61 10.91 9.04
CA SER A 297 4.32 10.68 9.70
C SER A 297 3.84 11.86 10.55
N GLN A 298 4.75 12.71 11.03
CA GLN A 298 4.45 13.87 11.86
C GLN A 298 4.45 15.19 11.07
N GLU A 299 4.73 15.14 9.76
CA GLU A 299 4.72 16.32 8.91
C GLU A 299 3.28 16.78 8.66
N LYS A 300 3.09 18.10 8.55
CA LYS A 300 1.76 18.67 8.34
C LYS A 300 1.29 18.47 6.91
N LEU A 301 0.05 18.04 6.73
CA LEU A 301 -0.66 18.17 5.46
C LEU A 301 -0.96 19.66 5.23
N LEU A 302 -0.53 20.19 4.09
CA LEU A 302 -0.67 21.59 3.74
C LEU A 302 -1.76 21.74 2.67
N ASP A 303 -2.71 22.63 2.92
CA ASP A 303 -3.61 23.14 1.89
C ASP A 303 -2.81 24.07 0.96
N CYS A 304 -2.24 23.50 -0.08
CA CYS A 304 -1.45 24.25 -1.04
C CYS A 304 -1.72 23.82 -2.47
N CYS A 305 -1.08 24.58 -3.35
CA CYS A 305 -0.65 24.12 -4.66
C CYS A 305 -1.82 23.86 -5.61
N THR A 306 -2.78 24.79 -5.64
CA THR A 306 -3.64 24.95 -6.81
C THR A 306 -2.79 25.51 -7.94
N ALA A 307 -2.64 24.74 -9.02
CA ALA A 307 -2.14 25.27 -10.27
C ALA A 307 -3.16 26.32 -10.77
N ASP A 308 -2.68 27.54 -11.06
CA ASP A 308 -3.48 28.58 -11.73
C ASP A 308 -3.82 28.19 -13.17
#